data_AF-A0A1G5Q499-F1
#
_entry.id   AF-A0A1G5Q499-F1
#
_cell.length_a   1.000
_cell.length_b   1.000
_cell.length_c   1.000
_cell.angle_alpha   90.00
_cell.angle_beta   90.00
_cell.angle_gamma   90.00
#
_symmetry.space_group_name_H-M   'P 1'
#
loop_
_entity.id
_entity.type
_entity.pdbx_description
1 polymer ?
#
loop_
_entity_poly.entity_id
_entity_poly.type
_entity_poly.pdbx_seq_one_letter_code
_entity_poly.pdbx_strand_id
1 'polypeptide(L)'
;MGHLMGIHGQFYAAVFFYRLLTGKRIRTNRPDSKYMYQESYDFIQNLPSSLTHWIKTYFITINISFIFLFISTVTTLCHKYSHVFN
;
A
#
# COMPACT_ATOMS: atom_id res chain seq x y z
N MET A 1 -3.83 18.07 -13.79
CA MET A 1 -3.11 17.77 -12.53
C MET A 1 -4.00 17.17 -11.42
N GLY A 2 -5.31 17.45 -11.35
CA GLY A 2 -6.19 16.89 -10.29
C GLY A 2 -6.45 15.38 -10.33
N HIS A 3 -6.42 14.73 -11.51
CA HIS A 3 -6.71 13.29 -11.64
C HIS A 3 -5.67 12.39 -10.94
N LEU A 4 -4.39 12.74 -11.02
CA LEU A 4 -3.32 12.01 -10.33
C LEU A 4 -3.42 12.17 -8.81
N MET A 5 -3.88 13.33 -8.33
CA MET A 5 -4.11 13.62 -6.91
C MET A 5 -5.21 12.73 -6.31
N GLY A 6 -6.27 12.44 -7.09
CA GLY A 6 -7.32 11.51 -6.69
C GLY A 6 -6.81 10.08 -6.50
N ILE A 7 -6.00 9.59 -7.46
CA ILE A 7 -5.40 8.23 -7.40
C ILE A 7 -4.40 8.14 -6.23
N HIS A 8 -3.56 9.16 -6.04
CA HIS A 8 -2.62 9.21 -4.93
C HIS A 8 -3.35 9.26 -3.58
N GLY A 9 -4.41 10.06 -3.46
CA GLY A 9 -5.23 10.17 -2.24
C GLY A 9 -5.91 8.85 -1.88
N GLN A 10 -6.46 8.14 -2.88
CA GLN A 10 -7.06 6.82 -2.68
C GLN A 10 -6.04 5.79 -2.20
N PHE A 11 -4.83 5.77 -2.80
CA PHE A 11 -3.77 4.87 -2.37
C PHE A 11 -3.29 5.16 -0.95
N TYR A 12 -3.10 6.44 -0.59
CA TYR A 12 -2.72 6.84 0.76
C TYR A 12 -3.75 6.42 1.80
N ALA A 13 -5.04 6.61 1.52
CA ALA A 13 -6.12 6.17 2.39
C ALA A 13 -6.13 4.63 2.57
N ALA A 14 -6.02 3.87 1.47
CA ALA A 14 -5.98 2.41 1.52
C ALA A 14 -4.78 1.88 2.32
N VAL A 15 -3.59 2.45 2.11
CA VAL A 15 -2.37 2.11 2.87
C VAL A 15 -2.53 2.45 4.34
N PHE A 16 -3.15 3.59 4.65
CA PHE A 16 -3.40 4.02 6.02
C PHE A 16 -4.30 3.03 6.78
N PHE A 17 -5.45 2.67 6.20
CA PHE A 17 -6.35 1.68 6.80
C PHE A 17 -5.71 0.29 6.88
N TYR A 18 -4.92 -0.11 5.87
CA TYR A 18 -4.17 -1.37 5.92
C TYR A 18 -3.15 -1.39 7.07
N ARG A 19 -2.45 -0.28 7.31
CA ARG A 19 -1.51 -0.15 8.44
C ARG A 19 -2.22 -0.21 9.79
N LEU A 20 -3.39 0.40 9.91
CA LEU A 20 -4.23 0.28 11.11
C LEU A 20 -4.69 -1.17 11.33
N LEU A 21 -5.18 -1.83 10.28
CA LEU A 21 -5.65 -3.22 10.34
C LEU A 21 -4.54 -4.21 10.73
N THR A 22 -3.31 -3.94 10.29
CA THR A 22 -2.13 -4.78 10.59
C THR A 22 -1.43 -4.41 11.90
N GLY A 23 -1.93 -3.43 12.65
CA GLY A 23 -1.31 -2.98 13.90
C GLY A 23 0.03 -2.28 13.72
N LYS A 24 0.37 -1.85 12.49
CA LYS A 24 1.62 -1.13 12.24
C LYS A 24 1.56 0.25 12.87
N ARG A 25 2.54 0.58 13.73
CA ARG A 25 2.63 1.89 14.38
C ARG A 25 2.74 3.01 13.34
N ILE A 26 1.71 3.83 13.27
CA ILE A 26 1.67 5.05 12.45
C ILE A 26 2.13 6.23 13.33
N ARG A 27 3.18 6.92 12.88
CA ARG A 27 3.68 8.12 13.56
C ARG A 27 2.75 9.29 13.25
N THR A 28 2.31 9.98 14.29
CA THR A 28 1.56 11.24 14.20
C THR A 28 2.49 12.37 14.59
N ASN A 29 2.45 13.49 13.86
CA ASN A 29 3.27 14.66 14.18
C ASN A 29 2.60 15.55 15.24
N ARG A 30 1.90 14.90 16.19
CA ARG A 30 1.14 15.56 17.24
C ARG A 30 2.03 15.80 18.47
N PRO A 31 1.95 16.97 19.11
CA PRO A 31 2.77 17.29 20.28
C PRO A 31 2.44 16.41 21.50
N ASP A 32 1.20 15.95 21.59
CA ASP A 32 0.61 15.12 22.64
C ASP A 32 0.88 13.62 22.48
N SER A 33 1.02 13.13 21.24
CA SER A 33 1.34 11.73 21.00
C SER A 33 2.14 11.54 19.71
N LYS A 34 3.29 10.87 19.88
CA LYS A 34 4.20 10.48 18.79
C LYS A 34 3.57 9.45 17.85
N TYR A 35 2.58 8.68 18.31
CA TYR A 35 1.95 7.61 17.55
C TYR A 35 0.43 7.71 17.59
N MET A 36 -0.23 7.09 16.61
CA MET A 36 -1.68 6.94 16.63
C MET A 36 -2.15 6.23 17.91
N TYR A 37 -3.28 6.67 18.46
CA TYR A 37 -3.90 6.09 19.65
C TYR A 37 -4.30 4.62 19.43
N GLN A 38 -4.15 3.80 20.47
CA GLN A 38 -4.46 2.36 20.42
C GLN A 38 -5.92 2.08 20.05
N GLU A 39 -6.84 2.93 20.53
CA GLU A 39 -8.28 2.84 20.24
C GLU A 39 -8.59 2.81 18.74
N SER A 40 -7.80 3.50 17.91
CA SER A 40 -7.98 3.50 16.45
C SER A 40 -7.66 2.13 15.82
N TYR A 41 -6.68 1.42 16.37
CA TYR A 41 -6.35 0.06 15.93
C TYR A 41 -7.41 -0.92 16.40
N ASP A 42 -7.83 -0.81 17.66
CA ASP A 42 -8.84 -1.69 18.26
C ASP A 42 -10.18 -1.53 17.53
N PHE A 43 -10.58 -0.29 17.19
CA PHE A 43 -11.79 -0.02 16.40
C PHE A 43 -11.76 -0.72 15.03
N ILE A 44 -10.67 -0.55 14.26
CA ILE A 44 -10.56 -1.15 12.93
C ILE A 44 -10.48 -2.68 12.99
N GLN A 45 -9.81 -3.24 14.01
CA GLN A 45 -9.68 -4.69 14.18
C GLN A 45 -11.00 -5.34 14.62
N ASN A 46 -11.86 -4.61 15.32
CA ASN A 46 -13.19 -5.08 15.71
C ASN A 46 -14.24 -4.98 14.59
N LEU A 47 -13.91 -4.38 13.43
CA LEU A 47 -14.83 -4.34 12.30
C LEU A 47 -15.06 -5.74 11.72
N PRO A 48 -16.29 -6.04 11.23
CA PRO A 48 -16.59 -7.32 10.63
C PRO A 48 -15.70 -7.58 9.42
N SER A 49 -15.28 -8.85 9.27
CA SER A 49 -14.34 -9.23 8.21
C SER A 49 -14.86 -8.90 6.80
N SER A 50 -16.17 -8.85 6.58
CA SER A 50 -16.77 -8.40 5.31
C SER A 50 -16.33 -6.98 4.93
N LEU A 51 -16.14 -6.10 5.93
CA LEU A 51 -15.72 -4.71 5.74
C LEU A 51 -14.20 -4.53 5.64
N THR A 52 -13.40 -5.49 6.09
CA THR A 52 -11.93 -5.38 6.08
C THR A 52 -11.27 -6.25 4.99
N HIS A 53 -11.99 -7.25 4.48
CA HIS A 53 -11.49 -8.19 3.49
C HIS A 53 -11.13 -7.53 2.15
N TRP A 54 -11.90 -6.53 1.71
CA TRP A 54 -11.60 -5.80 0.48
C TRP A 54 -10.27 -5.06 0.54
N ILE A 55 -9.88 -4.53 1.72
CA ILE A 55 -8.60 -3.83 1.93
C ILE A 55 -7.43 -4.81 1.77
N LYS A 56 -7.53 -5.99 2.39
CA LYS A 56 -6.51 -7.04 2.26
C LYS A 56 -6.38 -7.50 0.81
N THR A 57 -7.51 -7.76 0.16
CA THR A 57 -7.57 -8.19 -1.25
C THR A 57 -6.94 -7.13 -2.17
N TYR A 58 -7.30 -5.85 -1.98
CA TYR A 58 -6.75 -4.73 -2.73
C TYR A 58 -5.22 -4.65 -2.61
N PHE A 59 -4.69 -4.82 -1.38
CA PHE A 59 -3.24 -4.77 -1.15
C PHE A 59 -2.52 -5.93 -1.85
N ILE A 60 -3.07 -7.15 -1.77
CA ILE A 60 -2.51 -8.33 -2.45
C ILE A 60 -2.48 -8.10 -3.96
N THR A 61 -3.60 -7.67 -4.55
CA THR A 61 -3.70 -7.41 -6.00
C THR A 61 -2.68 -6.37 -6.47
N ILE A 62 -2.50 -5.26 -5.74
CA ILE A 62 -1.49 -4.25 -6.09
C ILE A 62 -0.06 -4.84 -6.06
N ASN A 63 0.28 -5.63 -5.04
CA ASN A 63 1.62 -6.21 -4.94
C ASN A 63 1.89 -7.20 -6.08
N ILE A 64 0.90 -8.03 -6.43
CA ILE A 64 0.99 -8.94 -7.58
C ILE A 64 1.19 -8.16 -8.87
N SER A 65 0.36 -7.15 -9.14
CA SER A 65 0.50 -6.29 -10.32
C SER A 65 1.87 -5.62 -10.40
N PHE A 66 2.39 -5.13 -9.28
CA PHE A 66 3.70 -4.49 -9.22
C PHE A 66 4.84 -5.49 -9.53
N ILE A 67 4.78 -6.71 -8.98
CA ILE A 67 5.76 -7.77 -9.27
C ILE A 67 5.77 -8.10 -10.77
N PHE A 68 4.60 -8.26 -11.40
CA PHE A 68 4.52 -8.51 -12.84
C PHE A 68 5.14 -7.38 -13.67
N LEU A 69 4.85 -6.12 -13.32
CA LEU A 69 5.45 -4.96 -14.00
C LEU A 69 6.97 -4.92 -13.81
N PHE A 70 7.45 -5.26 -12.61
CA PHE A 70 8.89 -5.30 -12.31
C PHE A 70 9.60 -6.36 -13.14
N ILE A 71 9.09 -7.60 -13.16
CA ILE A 71 9.65 -8.70 -13.95
C ILE A 71 9.67 -8.35 -15.45
N SER A 72 8.58 -7.78 -15.97
CA SER A 72 8.49 -7.33 -17.37
C SER A 72 9.55 -6.27 -17.70
N THR A 73 9.72 -5.29 -16.80
CA THR A 73 10.73 -4.23 -16.97
C THR A 73 12.13 -4.80 -16.96
N VAL A 74 12.46 -5.68 -15.99
CA VAL A 74 13.77 -6.35 -15.90
C VAL A 74 14.03 -7.18 -17.16
N THR A 75 13.05 -7.97 -17.62
CA THR A 75 13.19 -8.80 -18.83
C THR A 75 13.46 -7.94 -20.06
N THR A 76 12.73 -6.84 -20.22
CA THR A 76 12.93 -5.87 -21.31
C THR A 76 14.31 -5.22 -21.24
N LEU A 77 14.76 -4.89 -20.03
CA LEU A 77 16.08 -4.32 -19.78
C LEU A 77 17.18 -5.32 -20.15
N CYS A 78 17.08 -6.56 -19.66
CA CYS A 78 18.00 -7.64 -19.97
C CYS A 78 18.05 -7.91 -21.48
N HIS A 79 16.92 -7.96 -22.18
CA HIS A 79 16.88 -8.12 -23.64
C HIS A 79 17.59 -6.97 -24.36
N LYS A 80 17.35 -5.72 -23.94
CA LYS A 80 17.97 -4.53 -24.52
C LYS A 80 19.50 -4.50 -24.33
N TYR A 81 19.99 -4.83 -23.14
CA TYR A 81 21.42 -4.81 -22.83
C TYR A 81 22.14 -6.12 -23.22
N SER A 82 21.43 -7.23 -23.37
CA SER A 82 21.98 -8.47 -23.92
C SER A 82 22.54 -8.27 -25.33
N HIS A 83 21.97 -7.35 -26.11
CA HIS A 83 22.48 -6.98 -27.44
C HIS A 83 23.69 -6.03 -27.39
N VAL A 84 24.01 -5.44 -26.23
CA VAL A 84 25.16 -4.53 -26.06
C VAL A 84 26.41 -5.28 -25.59
N PHE A 85 26.24 -6.45 -24.96
CA PHE A 85 27.33 -7.28 -24.41
C PHE A 85 27.66 -8.53 -25.24
N ASN A 86 26.96 -8.75 -26.36
CA ASN A 86 27.21 -9.82 -27.34
C ASN A 86 27.60 -9.21 -28.68
#